data_AF-A0A4E0QTW3-F1
#
_entry.id   AF-A0A4E0QTW3-F1
#
_cell.length_a   1.000
_cell.length_b   1.000
_cell.length_c   1.000
_cell.angle_alpha   90.00
_cell.angle_beta   90.00
_cell.angle_gamma   90.00
#
_symmetry.space_group_name_H-M   'P 1'
#
loop_
_entity.id
_entity.type
_entity.pdbx_description
1 polymer ?
#
loop_
_entity_poly.entity_id
_entity_poly.type
_entity_poly.pdbx_seq_one_letter_code
_entity_poly.pdbx_strand_id
1 'polypeptide(L)' 'MEQVMAAIKGVKWIFHQAAFVSAPLSIKQPQVSFENNLLGTFNIFEAVRRQGSLARIIFASSAALSLII' A
#
# COMPACT_ATOMS: atom_id res chain seq x y z
N MET A 1 6.55 -6.55 6.59
CA MET A 1 7.20 -5.28 7.01
C MET A 1 8.70 -5.26 6.72
N GLU A 2 9.46 -6.25 7.18
CA GLU A 2 10.92 -6.30 6.95
C GLU A 2 11.32 -6.22 5.48
N GLN A 3 10.65 -6.99 4.62
CA GLN A 3 10.84 -6.96 3.17
C GLN A 3 10.58 -5.57 2.57
N VAL A 4 9.55 -4.86 3.05
CA VAL A 4 9.21 -3.51 2.60
C VAL A 4 10.33 -2.54 2.99
N MET A 5 10.79 -2.58 4.24
CA MET A 5 11.88 -1.72 4.69
C MET A 5 13.16 -1.96 3.88
N ALA A 6 13.50 -3.21 3.59
CA ALA A 6 14.64 -3.53 2.74
C ALA A 6 14.48 -2.94 1.33
N ALA A 7 13.29 -3.09 0.73
CA ALA A 7 13.01 -2.63 -0.63
C ALA A 7 13.05 -1.10 -0.80
N ILE A 8 12.66 -0.33 0.22
CA ILE A 8 12.57 1.14 0.11
C ILE A 8 13.85 1.88 0.53
N LYS A 9 14.88 1.18 1.02
CA LYS A 9 16.10 1.80 1.54
C LYS A 9 16.80 2.61 0.44
N GLY A 10 16.96 3.91 0.65
CA GLY A 10 17.61 4.83 -0.29
C GLY A 10 16.75 5.21 -1.50
N VAL A 11 15.49 4.79 -1.56
CA VAL A 11 14.57 5.12 -2.65
C VAL A 11 14.05 6.56 -2.47
N LYS A 12 14.01 7.32 -3.58
CA LYS A 12 13.47 8.69 -3.61
C LYS A 12 11.99 8.76 -4.00
N TRP A 13 11.53 7.80 -4.80
CA TRP A 13 10.18 7.75 -5.36
C TRP A 13 9.63 6.33 -5.25
N ILE A 14 8.44 6.20 -4.68
CA ILE A 14 7.75 4.92 -4.50
C ILE A 14 6.44 4.99 -5.28
N PHE A 15 6.26 4.07 -6.22
CA PHE A 15 5.01 3.90 -6.95
C PHE A 15 4.28 2.68 -6.37
N HIS A 16 3.30 2.91 -5.50
CA HIS A 16 2.52 1.84 -4.86
C HIS A 16 1.26 1.55 -5.68
N GLN A 17 1.31 0.49 -6.47
CA GLN A 17 0.24 0.03 -7.36
C GLN A 17 -0.29 -1.36 -6.98
N ALA A 18 0.25 -1.94 -5.90
CA ALA A 18 -0.15 -3.26 -5.44
C ALA A 18 -1.46 -3.17 -4.67
N ALA A 19 -2.53 -3.73 -5.24
CA ALA A 19 -3.86 -3.73 -4.65
C ALA A 19 -4.66 -4.97 -5.11
N PHE A 20 -5.62 -5.36 -4.29
CA PHE A 20 -6.70 -6.26 -4.66
C PHE A 20 -7.84 -5.43 -5.28
N VAL A 21 -8.03 -5.55 -6.59
CA VAL A 21 -8.80 -4.55 -7.37
C VAL A 21 -10.27 -4.88 -7.61
N SER A 22 -10.72 -6.09 -7.29
CA SER A 22 -12.07 -6.55 -7.63
C SER A 22 -13.08 -6.21 -6.54
N ALA A 23 -13.98 -5.26 -6.82
CA ALA A 23 -15.03 -4.85 -5.88
C ALA A 23 -16.02 -5.99 -5.50
N PRO A 24 -16.51 -6.83 -6.44
CA PRO A 24 -17.34 -7.97 -6.05
C PRO A 24 -16.59 -8.99 -5.19
N LEU A 25 -15.30 -9.20 -5.45
CA LEU A 25 -14.50 -10.13 -4.66
C LEU A 25 -14.08 -9.55 -3.31
N SER A 26 -13.90 -8.24 -3.18
CA SER A 26 -13.54 -7.62 -1.90
C SER A 26 -14.67 -7.78 -0.88
N ILE A 27 -15.92 -7.76 -1.33
CA ILE A 27 -17.09 -8.06 -0.48
C ILE A 27 -17.09 -9.54 -0.05
N LYS A 28 -16.73 -10.46 -0.95
CA LYS A 28 -16.69 -11.90 -0.66
C LYS A 28 -15.47 -12.31 0.18
N GLN A 29 -14.37 -11.58 0.06
CA GLN A 29 -13.07 -11.86 0.69
C GLN A 29 -12.53 -10.59 1.37
N PRO A 30 -13.24 -10.05 2.37
CA PRO A 30 -12.90 -8.77 2.99
C PRO A 30 -11.55 -8.79 3.69
N GLN A 31 -11.16 -9.92 4.28
CA GLN A 31 -9.85 -10.06 4.92
C GLN A 31 -8.70 -9.94 3.93
N VAL A 32 -8.79 -10.61 2.77
CA VAL A 32 -7.77 -10.53 1.71
C VAL A 32 -7.66 -9.11 1.16
N SER A 33 -8.80 -8.44 0.98
CA SER A 33 -8.84 -7.04 0.54
C SER A 33 -8.23 -6.11 1.58
N PHE A 34 -8.49 -6.33 2.88
CA PHE A 34 -7.95 -5.54 3.96
C PHE A 34 -6.43 -5.71 4.08
N GLU A 35 -5.95 -6.96 4.06
CA GLU A 35 -4.53 -7.28 4.17
C GLU A 35 -3.72 -6.70 3.01
N ASN A 36 -4.22 -6.82 1.77
CA ASN A 36 -3.54 -6.26 0.61
C ASN A 36 -3.63 -4.73 0.54
N ASN A 37 -4.85 -4.17 0.59
CA ASN A 37 -5.04 -2.77 0.25
C ASN A 37 -4.77 -1.86 1.45
N LEU A 38 -5.26 -2.21 2.64
CA LEU A 38 -5.10 -1.33 3.80
C LEU A 38 -3.80 -1.62 4.55
N LEU A 39 -3.59 -2.87 5.00
CA LEU A 39 -2.39 -3.22 5.75
C LEU A 39 -1.14 -3.12 4.88
N GLY A 40 -1.20 -3.58 3.62
CA GLY A 40 -0.11 -3.43 2.66
C GLY A 40 0.28 -1.98 2.44
N THR A 41 -0.70 -1.10 2.23
CA THR A 41 -0.43 0.34 2.07
C THR A 41 0.10 0.97 3.35
N PHE A 42 -0.50 0.67 4.51
CA PHE A 42 0.00 1.12 5.81
C PHE A 42 1.48 0.74 5.99
N ASN A 43 1.86 -0.48 5.62
CA ASN A 43 3.24 -0.94 5.75
C ASN A 43 4.23 -0.12 4.91
N ILE A 44 3.83 0.34 3.72
CA ILE A 44 4.66 1.21 2.87
C ILE A 44 4.88 2.57 3.56
N PHE A 45 3.80 3.21 4.00
CA PHE A 45 3.87 4.52 4.67
C PHE A 45 4.65 4.44 5.99
N GLU A 46 4.39 3.41 6.78
CA GLU A 46 5.06 3.21 8.06
C GLU A 46 6.55 2.88 7.89
N ALA A 47 6.92 2.12 6.85
CA ALA A 47 8.31 1.87 6.54
C ALA A 47 9.06 3.15 6.16
N VAL A 48 8.47 4.02 5.33
CA VAL A 48 9.05 5.33 4.98
C VAL A 48 9.22 6.21 6.22
N ARG A 49 8.19 6.27 7.07
CA ARG A 49 8.21 7.03 8.33
C ARG A 49 9.31 6.55 9.26
N ARG A 50 9.45 5.23 9.46
CA ARG A 50 10.46 4.61 10.34
C ARG A 50 11.88 4.81 9.85
N GLN A 51 12.11 4.88 8.54
CA GLN A 51 13.44 5.13 7.98
C GLN A 51 13.85 6.59 8.02
N GLY A 52 12.96 7.51 8.43
CA GLY A 52 13.20 8.94 8.28
C GLY A 52 13.41 9.36 6.82
N SER A 53 12.85 8.59 5.88
CA SER A 53 13.05 8.81 4.45
C SER A 53 12.19 9.97 3.95
N LEU A 54 12.75 10.79 3.06
CA LEU A 54 12.04 11.83 2.32
C LEU A 54 11.44 11.31 1.01
N ALA A 55 11.28 9.98 0.88
CA ALA A 55 10.70 9.36 -0.30
C ALA A 55 9.29 9.90 -0.58
N ARG A 56 9.06 10.30 -1.82
CA ARG A 56 7.73 10.69 -2.28
C ARG A 56 6.97 9.44 -2.71
N ILE A 57 5.75 9.28 -2.18
CA ILE A 57 4.89 8.15 -2.49
C ILE A 57 3.80 8.61 -3.47
N ILE A 58 3.74 7.94 -4.61
CA ILE A 58 2.63 8.02 -5.55
C ILE A 58 1.92 6.68 -5.45
N PHE A 59 0.69 6.69 -4.99
CA PHE A 59 -0.10 5.47 -4.84
C PHE A 59 -1.39 5.59 -5.65
N ALA A 60 -1.89 4.47 -6.15
CA ALA A 60 -3.16 4.46 -6.83
C ALA A 60 -4.31 4.56 -5.80
N SER A 61 -5.38 5.29 -6.19
CA SER A 61 -6.63 5.35 -5.44
C SER A 61 -7.83 5.17 -6.38
N SER A 62 -8.95 4.69 -5.83
CA SER A 62 -10.18 4.43 -6.57
C SER A 62 -11.34 5.33 -6.12
N ALA A 63 -12.24 5.66 -7.06
CA ALA A 63 -13.49 6.36 -6.78
C ALA A 63 -14.65 5.45 -6.35
N ALA A 64 -14.53 4.13 -6.52
CA ALA A 64 -15.62 3.18 -6.32
C ALA A 64 -15.83 2.78 -4.84
N LEU A 65 -14.77 2.87 -4.04
CA LEU A 65 -14.75 2.59 -2.61
C LEU A 65 -13.73 3.57 -2.04
N SER A 66 -14.09 4.32 -1.00
CA SER A 66 -13.16 5.21 -0.28
C SER A 66 -12.13 4.39 0.49
N LEU A 67 -11.26 3.66 -0.21
CA LEU A 67 -9.99 3.10 0.22
C LEU A 67 -9.29 2.51 -1.03
N ILE A 68 -8.20 3.16 -1.45
CA ILE A 68 -7.02 2.63 -2.16
C ILE A 68 -7.28 1.45 -3.13
N ILE A 69 -7.35 1.77 -4.43
CA ILE A 69 -6.91 0.88 -5.52
C ILE A 69 -5.74 1.57 -6.17
#